data_AF-A0A2L0CVW9-F1
#
_entry.id   AF-A0A2L0CVW9-F1
#
_cell.length_a   1.000
_cell.length_b   1.000
_cell.length_c   1.000
_cell.angle_alpha   90.00
_cell.angle_beta   90.00
_cell.angle_gamma   90.00
#
_symmetry.space_group_name_H-M   'P 1'
#
loop_
_entity.id
_entity.type
_entity.pdbx_description
1 polymer ?
#
loop_
_entity_poly.entity_id
_entity_poly.type
_entity_poly.pdbx_seq_one_letter_code
_entity_poly.pdbx_strand_id
1 'polypeptide(L)'
;HGGIYVHEKGQGLIEENEVYANTLAGVWITTGSTPVLRRNRIHSGKQVGVYFYDNGHGKLEDNDIFNHLYSGVQIRTGSNPVIRGNKIWGGQNGGVLVYNGGLGLLEQNEIFDNAMAGVWIKTDSNPTLKRNKIFDGRDGGICIFNGGKGILEENDIFRNAQAGVLISTQSHPILRRNRIFDGLAAGVEITNNATATLEFNQIFNNRFGGLCLASGVQPIVRGNKIFSNQDAVEKAVANGQCLYKISSYT
;
A
#
# COMPACT_ATOMS: atom_id res chain seq x y z
N HIS A 1 -8.32 15.17 22.47
CA HIS A 1 -7.45 16.22 21.94
C HIS A 1 -6.56 15.61 20.84
N GLY A 2 -6.08 16.42 19.89
CA GLY A 2 -5.05 15.98 18.92
C GLY A 2 -3.67 15.92 19.57
N GLY A 3 -2.70 15.30 18.90
CA GLY A 3 -1.32 15.26 19.38
C GLY A 3 -0.53 16.48 18.93
N ILE A 4 0.41 16.32 18.00
CA ILE A 4 1.29 17.39 17.51
C ILE A 4 0.71 18.00 16.22
N TYR A 5 0.66 19.33 16.14
CA TYR A 5 0.22 20.05 14.95
C TYR A 5 1.34 20.94 14.42
N VAL A 6 1.80 20.68 13.20
CA VAL A 6 2.83 21.45 12.49
C VAL A 6 2.20 22.10 11.27
N HIS A 7 2.07 23.42 11.30
CA HIS A 7 1.40 24.21 10.26
C HIS A 7 2.22 25.45 9.88
N GLU A 8 1.77 26.15 8.84
CA GLU A 8 2.34 27.44 8.39
C GLU A 8 3.85 27.39 8.13
N LYS A 9 4.28 26.43 7.29
CA LYS A 9 5.69 26.19 6.96
C LYS A 9 6.53 25.84 8.19
N GLY A 10 5.90 25.30 9.22
CA GLY A 10 6.54 24.85 10.45
C GLY A 10 7.62 23.81 10.16
N GLN A 11 8.71 23.92 10.90
CA GLN A 11 9.84 23.00 10.88
C GLN A 11 10.12 22.54 12.31
N GLY A 12 10.87 21.47 12.46
CA GLY A 12 11.28 20.99 13.78
C GLY A 12 11.75 19.55 13.74
N LEU A 13 12.44 19.16 14.81
CA LEU A 13 12.80 17.79 15.10
C LEU A 13 11.89 17.29 16.22
N ILE A 14 11.14 16.24 15.94
CA ILE A 14 10.34 15.50 16.91
C ILE A 14 11.01 14.13 17.01
N GLU A 15 11.77 13.90 18.08
CA GLU A 15 12.59 12.71 18.22
C GLU A 15 12.38 12.03 19.56
N GLU A 16 12.29 10.70 19.56
CA GLU A 16 12.21 9.86 20.77
C GLU A 16 11.00 10.16 21.69
N ASN A 17 9.85 10.48 21.09
CA ASN A 17 8.60 10.75 21.81
C ASN A 17 7.59 9.60 21.72
N GLU A 18 6.63 9.61 22.66
CA GLU A 18 5.44 8.76 22.63
C GLU A 18 4.18 9.63 22.41
N VAL A 19 3.48 9.41 21.30
CA VAL A 19 2.27 10.17 20.92
C VAL A 19 1.10 9.19 20.83
N TYR A 20 0.22 9.20 21.83
CA TYR A 20 -0.77 8.13 21.99
C TYR A 20 -2.14 8.59 22.47
N ALA A 21 -3.15 7.71 22.29
CA ALA A 21 -4.52 7.89 22.78
C ALA A 21 -5.22 9.19 22.32
N ASN A 22 -4.77 9.76 21.19
CA ASN A 22 -5.34 10.98 20.63
C ASN A 22 -6.74 10.72 20.03
N THR A 23 -7.63 11.70 20.18
CA THR A 23 -8.98 11.63 19.58
C THR A 23 -8.98 12.07 18.12
N LEU A 24 -8.01 12.90 17.74
CA LEU A 24 -7.73 13.32 16.37
C LEU A 24 -6.41 12.69 15.90
N ALA A 25 -5.86 13.18 14.78
CA ALA A 25 -4.56 12.74 14.30
C ALA A 25 -3.47 12.84 15.39
N GLY A 26 -2.60 11.83 15.45
CA GLY A 26 -1.46 11.81 16.37
C GLY A 26 -0.47 12.93 16.04
N VAL A 27 -0.06 13.03 14.78
CA VAL A 27 0.71 14.15 14.25
C VAL A 27 0.06 14.64 12.96
N TRP A 28 -0.23 15.92 12.88
CA TRP A 28 -0.80 16.55 11.70
C TRP A 28 0.17 17.60 11.15
N ILE A 29 0.60 17.39 9.90
CA ILE A 29 1.58 18.19 9.19
C ILE A 29 0.89 18.82 7.96
N THR A 30 0.87 20.15 7.89
CA THR A 30 0.08 20.87 6.90
C THR A 30 0.70 22.18 6.43
N THR A 31 0.16 22.76 5.35
CA THR A 31 0.40 24.14 4.92
C THR A 31 1.90 24.40 4.69
N GLY A 32 2.51 23.54 3.87
CA GLY A 32 3.93 23.66 3.50
C GLY A 32 4.93 23.25 4.59
N SER A 33 4.48 22.68 5.71
CA SER A 33 5.36 22.29 6.82
C SER A 33 6.29 21.13 6.46
N THR A 34 7.50 21.12 7.05
CA THR A 34 8.57 20.14 6.75
C THR A 34 9.30 19.65 8.02
N PRO A 35 8.61 19.07 9.03
CA PRO A 35 9.28 18.54 10.21
C PRO A 35 10.02 17.22 9.92
N VAL A 36 10.92 16.85 10.82
CA VAL A 36 11.55 15.53 10.89
C VAL A 36 11.01 14.82 12.13
N LEU A 37 10.36 13.69 11.92
CA LEU A 37 9.91 12.78 12.97
C LEU A 37 10.84 11.57 12.98
N ARG A 38 11.59 11.37 14.06
CA ARG A 38 12.57 10.27 14.15
C ARG A 38 12.43 9.45 15.42
N ARG A 39 12.48 8.12 15.33
CA ARG A 39 12.47 7.23 16.52
C ARG A 39 11.30 7.47 17.49
N ASN A 40 10.14 7.91 17.00
CA ASN A 40 8.95 8.10 17.82
C ASN A 40 8.07 6.84 17.83
N ARG A 41 7.25 6.71 18.87
CA ARG A 41 6.18 5.72 18.97
C ARG A 41 4.83 6.44 18.91
N ILE A 42 4.07 6.25 17.82
CA ILE A 42 2.81 6.95 17.56
C ILE A 42 1.69 5.93 17.47
N HIS A 43 0.83 5.82 18.49
CA HIS A 43 -0.06 4.67 18.58
C HIS A 43 -1.40 4.88 19.29
N SER A 44 -2.28 3.88 19.17
CA SER A 44 -3.54 3.82 19.94
C SER A 44 -4.44 5.06 19.74
N GLY A 45 -4.33 5.74 18.60
CA GLY A 45 -5.16 6.89 18.25
C GLY A 45 -6.53 6.45 17.72
N LYS A 46 -7.55 7.29 17.94
CA LYS A 46 -8.90 7.09 17.40
C LYS A 46 -9.03 7.50 15.93
N GLN A 47 -8.03 8.18 15.38
CA GLN A 47 -7.94 8.58 13.97
C GLN A 47 -6.58 8.15 13.39
N VAL A 48 -6.04 8.93 12.46
CA VAL A 48 -4.79 8.66 11.74
C VAL A 48 -3.58 8.84 12.67
N GLY A 49 -2.55 8.01 12.54
CA GLY A 49 -1.30 8.21 13.27
C GLY A 49 -0.57 9.48 12.86
N VAL A 50 -0.13 9.53 11.59
CA VAL A 50 0.52 10.71 10.99
C VAL A 50 -0.21 11.14 9.73
N TYR A 51 -0.57 12.42 9.67
CA TYR A 51 -1.40 12.96 8.60
C TYR A 51 -0.72 14.13 7.89
N PHE A 52 -0.38 13.90 6.63
CA PHE A 52 0.13 14.90 5.70
C PHE A 52 -1.01 15.46 4.84
N TYR A 53 -1.23 16.75 4.96
CA TYR A 53 -2.33 17.46 4.31
C TYR A 53 -1.86 18.79 3.71
N ASP A 54 -2.52 19.26 2.65
CA ASP A 54 -2.31 20.60 2.08
C ASP A 54 -0.83 20.99 1.93
N ASN A 55 -0.14 20.27 1.04
CA ASN A 55 1.32 20.42 0.83
C ASN A 55 2.12 20.19 2.12
N GLY A 56 1.68 19.24 2.94
CA GLY A 56 2.46 18.74 4.08
C GLY A 56 3.63 17.91 3.58
N HIS A 57 4.82 18.24 4.02
CA HIS A 57 6.07 17.57 3.67
C HIS A 57 6.82 17.18 4.94
N GLY A 58 8.03 16.66 4.79
CA GLY A 58 8.88 16.29 5.92
C GLY A 58 9.33 14.85 5.83
N LYS A 59 9.92 14.38 6.93
CA LYS A 59 10.55 13.05 7.00
C LYS A 59 10.01 12.26 8.18
N LEU A 60 9.62 11.02 7.93
CA LEU A 60 9.37 10.00 8.96
C LEU A 60 10.51 9.00 8.86
N GLU A 61 11.38 8.98 9.86
CA GLU A 61 12.55 8.10 9.89
C GLU A 61 12.51 7.20 11.13
N ASP A 62 12.54 5.88 10.92
CA ASP A 62 12.69 4.90 12.01
C ASP A 62 11.64 5.03 13.14
N ASN A 63 10.39 5.35 12.79
CA ASN A 63 9.28 5.42 13.76
C ASN A 63 8.48 4.12 13.80
N ASP A 64 7.84 3.89 14.95
CA ASP A 64 6.85 2.84 15.16
C ASP A 64 5.44 3.48 15.17
N ILE A 65 4.60 3.15 14.19
CA ILE A 65 3.26 3.74 14.02
C ILE A 65 2.22 2.63 14.03
N PHE A 66 1.40 2.53 15.08
CA PHE A 66 0.59 1.32 15.24
C PHE A 66 -0.74 1.44 16.00
N ASN A 67 -1.62 0.46 15.81
CA ASN A 67 -2.90 0.32 16.53
C ASN A 67 -3.80 1.56 16.46
N HIS A 68 -3.88 2.21 15.30
CA HIS A 68 -4.80 3.32 15.04
C HIS A 68 -6.13 2.79 14.52
N LEU A 69 -7.25 3.42 14.91
CA LEU A 69 -8.59 3.05 14.39
C LEU A 69 -8.79 3.43 12.91
N TYR A 70 -7.92 4.26 12.34
CA TYR A 70 -7.87 4.56 10.90
C TYR A 70 -6.55 4.02 10.31
N SER A 71 -5.97 4.73 9.34
CA SER A 71 -4.68 4.36 8.76
C SER A 71 -3.53 4.84 9.65
N GLY A 72 -2.40 4.13 9.65
CA GLY A 72 -1.19 4.58 10.34
C GLY A 72 -0.67 5.90 9.78
N VAL A 73 -0.57 6.00 8.44
CA VAL A 73 -0.16 7.23 7.74
C VAL A 73 -1.14 7.59 6.64
N GLN A 74 -1.45 8.88 6.50
CA GLN A 74 -2.22 9.42 5.38
C GLN A 74 -1.48 10.54 4.66
N ILE A 75 -1.52 10.53 3.32
CA ILE A 75 -0.88 11.52 2.46
C ILE A 75 -1.89 11.99 1.41
N ARG A 76 -2.19 13.30 1.37
CA ARG A 76 -3.09 13.86 0.35
C ARG A 76 -2.84 15.33 0.01
N THR A 77 -3.49 15.80 -1.05
CA THR A 77 -3.54 17.23 -1.43
C THR A 77 -2.14 17.80 -1.66
N GLY A 78 -1.40 17.23 -2.62
CA GLY A 78 -0.06 17.69 -3.00
C GLY A 78 1.06 17.34 -2.00
N SER A 79 0.71 16.78 -0.85
CA SER A 79 1.68 16.34 0.16
C SER A 79 2.66 15.32 -0.40
N ASN A 80 3.94 15.50 -0.09
CA ASN A 80 5.04 14.69 -0.63
C ASN A 80 6.12 14.43 0.45
N PRO A 81 5.84 13.58 1.45
CA PRO A 81 6.81 13.26 2.50
C PRO A 81 7.79 12.16 2.08
N VAL A 82 8.91 12.07 2.81
CA VAL A 82 9.82 10.92 2.77
C VAL A 82 9.56 10.06 4.00
N ILE A 83 9.15 8.81 3.80
CA ILE A 83 8.82 7.85 4.85
C ILE A 83 9.81 6.70 4.72
N ARG A 84 10.78 6.63 5.64
CA ARG A 84 11.92 5.70 5.55
C ARG A 84 12.13 4.90 6.83
N GLY A 85 12.32 3.59 6.73
CA GLY A 85 12.73 2.75 7.86
C GLY A 85 11.68 2.58 8.95
N ASN A 86 10.42 2.93 8.70
CA ASN A 86 9.35 2.88 9.71
C ASN A 86 8.71 1.49 9.77
N LYS A 87 8.13 1.17 10.93
CA LYS A 87 7.23 0.03 11.12
C LYS A 87 5.80 0.54 11.27
N ILE A 88 4.87 0.03 10.45
CA ILE A 88 3.48 0.49 10.40
C ILE A 88 2.51 -0.71 10.47
N TRP A 89 1.79 -0.88 11.58
CA TRP A 89 0.95 -2.07 11.79
C TRP A 89 -0.30 -1.85 12.63
N GLY A 90 -1.24 -2.80 12.61
CA GLY A 90 -2.44 -2.76 13.44
C GLY A 90 -3.45 -1.66 13.08
N GLY A 91 -3.28 -0.99 11.95
CA GLY A 91 -4.21 0.01 11.43
C GLY A 91 -5.51 -0.63 10.95
N GLN A 92 -6.66 -0.15 11.43
CA GLN A 92 -7.96 -0.73 11.08
C GLN A 92 -8.44 -0.31 9.69
N ASN A 93 -7.94 0.80 9.13
CA ASN A 93 -8.27 1.28 7.79
C ASN A 93 -7.02 1.29 6.86
N GLY A 94 -6.11 0.34 7.09
CA GLY A 94 -4.88 0.13 6.31
C GLY A 94 -3.62 0.69 6.98
N GLY A 95 -2.45 0.36 6.43
CA GLY A 95 -1.17 0.85 6.96
C GLY A 95 -0.90 2.28 6.50
N VAL A 96 -0.79 2.48 5.19
CA VAL A 96 -0.61 3.79 4.56
C VAL A 96 -1.70 4.04 3.52
N LEU A 97 -2.29 5.24 3.54
CA LEU A 97 -3.27 5.66 2.54
C LEU A 97 -2.79 6.94 1.83
N VAL A 98 -2.52 6.81 0.53
CA VAL A 98 -2.17 7.92 -0.37
C VAL A 98 -3.37 8.20 -1.27
N TYR A 99 -3.95 9.40 -1.18
CA TYR A 99 -5.17 9.73 -1.91
C TYR A 99 -5.27 11.22 -2.27
N ASN A 100 -6.20 11.57 -3.16
CA ASN A 100 -6.49 12.93 -3.64
C ASN A 100 -5.21 13.70 -4.05
N GLY A 101 -4.49 13.15 -5.04
CA GLY A 101 -3.24 13.73 -5.52
C GLY A 101 -2.10 13.72 -4.49
N GLY A 102 -2.11 12.74 -3.57
CA GLY A 102 -1.00 12.50 -2.66
C GLY A 102 0.20 11.92 -3.40
N LEU A 103 1.40 12.29 -2.94
CA LEU A 103 2.68 11.80 -3.45
C LEU A 103 3.42 11.08 -2.32
N GLY A 104 4.75 11.14 -2.33
CA GLY A 104 5.60 10.62 -1.27
C GLY A 104 6.54 9.52 -1.74
N LEU A 105 7.67 9.42 -1.05
CA LEU A 105 8.62 8.31 -1.15
C LEU A 105 8.49 7.44 0.09
N LEU A 106 8.05 6.20 -0.08
CA LEU A 106 8.06 5.18 0.96
C LEU A 106 9.24 4.26 0.67
N GLU A 107 10.29 4.31 1.48
CA GLU A 107 11.51 3.52 1.29
C GLU A 107 11.85 2.65 2.52
N GLN A 108 12.15 1.37 2.32
CA GLN A 108 12.66 0.50 3.39
C GLN A 108 11.74 0.41 4.63
N ASN A 109 10.42 0.52 4.47
CA ASN A 109 9.47 0.37 5.57
C ASN A 109 8.98 -1.08 5.70
N GLU A 110 8.55 -1.43 6.91
CA GLU A 110 7.82 -2.68 7.20
C GLU A 110 6.36 -2.34 7.50
N ILE A 111 5.43 -2.83 6.68
CA ILE A 111 3.99 -2.55 6.78
C ILE A 111 3.25 -3.87 6.90
N PHE A 112 2.67 -4.16 8.07
CA PHE A 112 2.15 -5.51 8.36
C PHE A 112 0.97 -5.54 9.31
N ASP A 113 0.26 -6.67 9.42
CA ASP A 113 -0.89 -6.90 10.32
C ASP A 113 -1.91 -5.73 10.34
N ASN A 114 -2.19 -5.17 9.17
CA ASN A 114 -3.24 -4.17 9.00
C ASN A 114 -4.55 -4.87 8.63
N ALA A 115 -5.67 -4.36 9.13
CA ALA A 115 -6.98 -4.98 8.93
C ALA A 115 -7.50 -4.81 7.49
N MET A 116 -7.11 -3.72 6.84
CA MET A 116 -7.29 -3.48 5.40
C MET A 116 -5.93 -3.44 4.71
N ALA A 117 -5.88 -3.02 3.45
CA ALA A 117 -4.65 -3.09 2.68
C ALA A 117 -3.43 -2.42 3.36
N GLY A 118 -2.26 -3.03 3.19
CA GLY A 118 -1.00 -2.48 3.70
C GLY A 118 -0.76 -1.07 3.16
N VAL A 119 -0.87 -0.89 1.85
CA VAL A 119 -0.84 0.43 1.21
C VAL A 119 -2.02 0.61 0.26
N TRP A 120 -2.76 1.71 0.42
CA TRP A 120 -3.77 2.16 -0.51
C TRP A 120 -3.25 3.34 -1.33
N ILE A 121 -3.45 3.30 -2.65
CA ILE A 121 -3.18 4.40 -3.57
C ILE A 121 -4.46 4.71 -4.34
N LYS A 122 -5.03 5.90 -4.17
CA LYS A 122 -6.33 6.28 -4.73
C LYS A 122 -6.37 7.68 -5.33
N THR A 123 -7.36 7.96 -6.16
CA THR A 123 -7.75 9.32 -6.60
C THR A 123 -6.55 10.10 -7.13
N ASP A 124 -6.03 9.63 -8.27
CA ASP A 124 -4.93 10.24 -9.02
C ASP A 124 -3.61 10.44 -8.24
N SER A 125 -3.44 9.71 -7.13
CA SER A 125 -2.20 9.73 -6.36
C SER A 125 -1.07 8.98 -7.06
N ASN A 126 0.18 9.41 -6.83
CA ASN A 126 1.35 8.91 -7.54
C ASN A 126 2.59 8.81 -6.63
N PRO A 127 2.57 7.95 -5.59
CA PRO A 127 3.73 7.74 -4.72
C PRO A 127 4.79 6.83 -5.36
N THR A 128 5.99 6.86 -4.79
CA THR A 128 7.04 5.87 -5.07
C THR A 128 7.23 4.97 -3.86
N LEU A 129 7.06 3.65 -4.05
CA LEU A 129 7.31 2.63 -3.04
C LEU A 129 8.57 1.87 -3.44
N LYS A 130 9.61 1.95 -2.62
CA LYS A 130 10.91 1.33 -2.89
C LYS A 130 11.39 0.45 -1.74
N ARG A 131 11.74 -0.80 -2.02
CA ARG A 131 12.38 -1.70 -1.01
C ARG A 131 11.58 -1.86 0.28
N ASN A 132 10.25 -1.74 0.23
CA ASN A 132 9.40 -1.98 1.39
C ASN A 132 9.09 -3.47 1.53
N LYS A 133 8.80 -3.90 2.76
CA LYS A 133 8.20 -5.20 3.07
C LYS A 133 6.74 -4.98 3.45
N ILE A 134 5.81 -5.59 2.73
CA ILE A 134 4.37 -5.43 2.96
C ILE A 134 3.74 -6.81 3.10
N PHE A 135 3.37 -7.18 4.32
CA PHE A 135 3.13 -8.59 4.62
C PHE A 135 2.16 -8.86 5.77
N ASP A 136 1.66 -10.10 5.84
CA ASP A 136 0.77 -10.58 6.91
C ASP A 136 -0.46 -9.66 7.13
N GLY A 137 -0.93 -8.97 6.09
CA GLY A 137 -2.14 -8.15 6.11
C GLY A 137 -3.41 -8.99 5.91
N ARG A 138 -4.54 -8.51 6.45
CA ARG A 138 -5.85 -9.22 6.39
C ARG A 138 -6.64 -8.94 5.10
N ASP A 139 -6.09 -8.11 4.23
CA ASP A 139 -6.63 -7.70 2.93
C ASP A 139 -5.47 -7.72 1.90
N GLY A 140 -5.52 -6.91 0.84
CA GLY A 140 -4.46 -6.84 -0.17
C GLY A 140 -3.17 -6.23 0.36
N GLY A 141 -2.01 -6.60 -0.21
CA GLY A 141 -0.74 -5.98 0.16
C GLY A 141 -0.72 -4.50 -0.25
N ILE A 142 -0.83 -4.26 -1.56
CA ILE A 142 -0.98 -2.92 -2.15
C ILE A 142 -2.24 -2.88 -3.01
N CYS A 143 -3.08 -1.88 -2.76
CA CYS A 143 -4.36 -1.71 -3.44
C CYS A 143 -4.42 -0.35 -4.16
N ILE A 144 -4.59 -0.36 -5.48
CA ILE A 144 -4.49 0.81 -6.36
C ILE A 144 -5.80 1.01 -7.12
N PHE A 145 -6.47 2.14 -6.88
CA PHE A 145 -7.84 2.41 -7.34
C PHE A 145 -8.01 3.85 -7.85
N ASN A 146 -9.09 4.08 -8.59
CA ASN A 146 -9.60 5.41 -8.99
C ASN A 146 -8.52 6.31 -9.61
N GLY A 147 -7.92 5.87 -10.71
CA GLY A 147 -6.85 6.63 -11.37
C GLY A 147 -5.51 6.61 -10.62
N GLY A 148 -5.37 5.78 -9.59
CA GLY A 148 -4.13 5.60 -8.84
C GLY A 148 -2.96 5.19 -9.74
N LYS A 149 -1.80 5.79 -9.49
CA LYS A 149 -0.54 5.56 -10.20
C LYS A 149 0.55 5.26 -9.19
N GLY A 150 1.80 5.28 -9.63
CA GLY A 150 2.95 5.13 -8.76
C GLY A 150 3.99 4.20 -9.35
N ILE A 151 5.16 4.24 -8.72
CA ILE A 151 6.27 3.33 -9.03
C ILE A 151 6.47 2.43 -7.83
N LEU A 152 6.31 1.13 -8.03
CA LEU A 152 6.57 0.09 -7.06
C LEU A 152 7.86 -0.61 -7.50
N GLU A 153 8.96 -0.34 -6.80
CA GLU A 153 10.28 -0.86 -7.14
C GLU A 153 10.90 -1.69 -6.00
N GLU A 154 11.39 -2.89 -6.33
CA GLU A 154 12.18 -3.72 -5.40
C GLU A 154 11.47 -4.04 -4.08
N ASN A 155 10.13 -4.05 -4.04
CA ASN A 155 9.36 -4.37 -2.84
C ASN A 155 9.16 -5.88 -2.67
N ASP A 156 9.09 -6.31 -1.42
CA ASP A 156 8.67 -7.65 -1.03
C ASP A 156 7.23 -7.60 -0.52
N ILE A 157 6.32 -8.31 -1.19
CA ILE A 157 4.90 -8.29 -0.88
C ILE A 157 4.45 -9.74 -0.69
N PHE A 158 4.14 -10.15 0.54
CA PHE A 158 3.97 -11.57 0.83
C PHE A 158 3.01 -11.89 1.96
N ARG A 159 2.44 -13.11 1.94
CA ARG A 159 1.54 -13.61 2.99
C ARG A 159 0.36 -12.70 3.34
N ASN A 160 -0.10 -11.90 2.38
CA ASN A 160 -1.33 -11.14 2.52
C ASN A 160 -2.54 -12.04 2.24
N ALA A 161 -3.65 -11.78 2.91
CA ALA A 161 -4.85 -12.62 2.83
C ALA A 161 -5.58 -12.49 1.49
N GLN A 162 -5.51 -11.33 0.84
CA GLN A 162 -6.00 -11.09 -0.51
C GLN A 162 -4.83 -10.88 -1.47
N ALA A 163 -5.10 -10.34 -2.67
CA ALA A 163 -4.08 -10.19 -3.70
C ALA A 163 -2.85 -9.42 -3.18
N GLY A 164 -1.65 -9.86 -3.58
CA GLY A 164 -0.41 -9.16 -3.24
C GLY A 164 -0.46 -7.71 -3.73
N VAL A 165 -0.78 -7.52 -5.01
CA VAL A 165 -1.11 -6.21 -5.58
C VAL A 165 -2.43 -6.27 -6.34
N LEU A 166 -3.40 -5.45 -5.93
CA LEU A 166 -4.69 -5.29 -6.60
C LEU A 166 -4.74 -3.94 -7.31
N ILE A 167 -5.04 -3.97 -8.61
CA ILE A 167 -5.07 -2.79 -9.49
C ILE A 167 -6.45 -2.72 -10.15
N SER A 168 -7.18 -1.63 -9.93
CA SER A 168 -8.57 -1.50 -10.40
C SER A 168 -8.92 -0.06 -10.77
N THR A 169 -10.03 0.12 -11.45
CA THR A 169 -10.72 1.41 -11.66
C THR A 169 -9.80 2.44 -12.34
N GLN A 170 -9.43 2.15 -13.58
CA GLN A 170 -8.62 3.02 -14.44
C GLN A 170 -7.26 3.42 -13.81
N SER A 171 -6.69 2.53 -12.99
CA SER A 171 -5.36 2.72 -12.41
C SER A 171 -4.26 2.24 -13.37
N HIS A 172 -3.07 2.85 -13.29
CA HIS A 172 -1.97 2.64 -14.24
C HIS A 172 -0.57 2.69 -13.57
N PRO A 173 -0.26 1.84 -12.59
CA PRO A 173 1.03 1.84 -11.91
C PRO A 173 2.13 1.14 -12.72
N ILE A 174 3.38 1.40 -12.34
CA ILE A 174 4.57 0.69 -12.81
C ILE A 174 5.10 -0.19 -11.67
N LEU A 175 5.18 -1.50 -11.90
CA LEU A 175 5.79 -2.46 -10.98
C LEU A 175 7.10 -2.96 -11.60
N ARG A 176 8.21 -2.70 -10.94
CA ARG A 176 9.54 -3.10 -11.39
C ARG A 176 10.31 -3.88 -10.33
N ARG A 177 10.83 -5.06 -10.67
CA ARG A 177 11.72 -5.85 -9.80
C ARG A 177 11.12 -6.19 -8.41
N ASN A 178 9.80 -6.27 -8.28
CA ASN A 178 9.17 -6.68 -7.03
C ASN A 178 9.16 -8.20 -6.88
N ARG A 179 9.13 -8.69 -5.64
CA ARG A 179 8.85 -10.08 -5.30
C ARG A 179 7.49 -10.17 -4.64
N ILE A 180 6.57 -10.93 -5.24
CA ILE A 180 5.19 -11.06 -4.78
C ILE A 180 4.89 -12.54 -4.56
N PHE A 181 4.79 -12.97 -3.29
CA PHE A 181 4.87 -14.39 -3.00
C PHE A 181 4.17 -14.86 -1.73
N ASP A 182 3.92 -16.17 -1.64
CA ASP A 182 3.30 -16.84 -0.49
C ASP A 182 1.97 -16.20 -0.05
N GLY A 183 1.26 -15.50 -0.95
CA GLY A 183 -0.03 -14.88 -0.69
C GLY A 183 -1.15 -15.91 -0.68
N LEU A 184 -2.20 -15.65 0.11
CA LEU A 184 -3.37 -16.53 0.17
C LEU A 184 -4.34 -16.34 -1.00
N ALA A 185 -4.06 -15.36 -1.88
CA ALA A 185 -4.82 -15.13 -3.09
C ALA A 185 -3.94 -15.08 -4.35
N ALA A 186 -4.27 -14.21 -5.31
CA ALA A 186 -3.44 -13.97 -6.50
C ALA A 186 -2.20 -13.14 -6.15
N GLY A 187 -1.12 -13.29 -6.92
CA GLY A 187 0.04 -12.41 -6.77
C GLY A 187 -0.29 -10.97 -7.16
N VAL A 188 -0.64 -10.77 -8.43
CA VAL A 188 -1.12 -9.51 -8.99
C VAL A 188 -2.49 -9.73 -9.61
N GLU A 189 -3.44 -8.88 -9.28
CA GLU A 189 -4.78 -8.88 -9.85
C GLU A 189 -5.09 -7.52 -10.50
N ILE A 190 -5.57 -7.53 -11.75
CA ILE A 190 -5.89 -6.32 -12.51
C ILE A 190 -7.31 -6.39 -13.07
N THR A 191 -8.16 -5.42 -12.71
CA THR A 191 -9.60 -5.41 -13.02
C THR A 191 -10.12 -4.03 -13.44
N ASN A 192 -11.40 -3.95 -13.81
CA ASN A 192 -12.16 -2.69 -13.95
C ASN A 192 -11.45 -1.61 -14.81
N ASN A 193 -11.09 -1.97 -16.05
CA ASN A 193 -10.44 -1.08 -17.03
C ASN A 193 -9.12 -0.47 -16.54
N ALA A 194 -8.47 -1.07 -15.53
CA ALA A 194 -7.11 -0.73 -15.16
C ALA A 194 -6.10 -1.43 -16.09
N THR A 195 -4.87 -0.95 -16.06
CA THR A 195 -3.71 -1.62 -16.67
C THR A 195 -2.49 -1.39 -15.79
N ALA A 196 -1.36 -1.98 -16.15
CA ALA A 196 -0.10 -1.79 -15.44
C ALA A 196 1.08 -2.05 -16.37
N THR A 197 2.23 -1.50 -16.02
CA THR A 197 3.51 -1.91 -16.60
C THR A 197 4.24 -2.80 -15.58
N LEU A 198 4.39 -4.08 -15.90
CA LEU A 198 5.06 -5.08 -15.09
C LEU A 198 6.43 -5.40 -15.73
N GLU A 199 7.52 -5.06 -15.05
CA GLU A 199 8.88 -5.31 -15.53
C GLU A 199 9.73 -6.08 -14.52
N PHE A 200 10.29 -7.21 -14.94
CA PHE A 200 11.26 -7.99 -14.16
C PHE A 200 10.80 -8.38 -12.74
N ASN A 201 9.49 -8.49 -12.51
CA ASN A 201 8.94 -8.94 -11.23
C ASN A 201 9.04 -10.46 -11.11
N GLN A 202 9.12 -10.94 -9.87
CA GLN A 202 9.02 -12.36 -9.53
C GLN A 202 7.72 -12.59 -8.77
N ILE A 203 6.84 -13.43 -9.31
CA ILE A 203 5.53 -13.69 -8.73
C ILE A 203 5.35 -15.20 -8.54
N PHE A 204 5.39 -15.68 -7.30
CA PHE A 204 5.54 -17.10 -7.04
C PHE A 204 4.87 -17.60 -5.76
N ASN A 205 4.57 -18.89 -5.69
CA ASN A 205 3.99 -19.55 -4.51
C ASN A 205 2.69 -18.94 -3.98
N ASN A 206 1.95 -18.17 -4.78
CA ASN A 206 0.64 -17.67 -4.39
C ASN A 206 -0.42 -18.77 -4.52
N ARG A 207 -1.47 -18.72 -3.71
CA ARG A 207 -2.53 -19.74 -3.68
C ARG A 207 -3.39 -19.76 -4.96
N PHE A 208 -3.63 -18.60 -5.57
CA PHE A 208 -4.26 -18.52 -6.89
C PHE A 208 -3.21 -18.20 -7.96
N GLY A 209 -3.64 -17.72 -9.13
CA GLY A 209 -2.73 -17.35 -10.21
C GLY A 209 -1.73 -16.28 -9.79
N GLY A 210 -0.52 -16.34 -10.35
CA GLY A 210 0.47 -15.30 -10.13
C GLY A 210 0.03 -13.96 -10.71
N LEU A 211 -0.54 -13.96 -11.92
CA LEU A 211 -1.11 -12.77 -12.56
C LEU A 211 -2.53 -13.08 -13.03
N CYS A 212 -3.52 -12.47 -12.39
CA CYS A 212 -4.94 -12.60 -12.71
C CYS A 212 -5.44 -11.34 -13.39
N LEU A 213 -6.01 -11.48 -14.58
CA LEU A 213 -6.49 -10.37 -15.40
C LEU A 213 -7.99 -10.53 -15.66
N ALA A 214 -8.77 -9.47 -15.43
CA ALA A 214 -10.16 -9.43 -15.87
C ALA A 214 -10.26 -9.35 -17.41
N SER A 215 -11.42 -9.72 -17.93
CA SER A 215 -11.79 -9.55 -19.34
C SER A 215 -11.43 -8.17 -19.90
N GLY A 216 -10.69 -8.15 -21.01
CA GLY A 216 -10.30 -6.91 -21.71
C GLY A 216 -9.11 -6.16 -21.10
N VAL A 217 -8.56 -6.61 -19.98
CA VAL A 217 -7.37 -6.01 -19.36
C VAL A 217 -6.10 -6.48 -20.08
N GLN A 218 -5.28 -5.53 -20.51
CA GLN A 218 -4.01 -5.78 -21.19
C GLN A 218 -2.88 -4.97 -20.55
N PRO A 219 -2.12 -5.55 -19.59
CA PRO A 219 -0.94 -4.92 -19.04
C PRO A 219 0.26 -5.06 -20.00
N ILE A 220 1.22 -4.14 -19.86
CA ILE A 220 2.54 -4.28 -20.49
C ILE A 220 3.37 -5.20 -19.60
N VAL A 221 3.85 -6.31 -20.15
CA VAL A 221 4.57 -7.35 -19.38
C VAL A 221 5.93 -7.58 -20.03
N ARG A 222 7.03 -7.36 -19.28
CA ARG A 222 8.40 -7.55 -19.78
C ARG A 222 9.28 -8.25 -18.76
N GLY A 223 9.86 -9.39 -19.12
CA GLY A 223 10.89 -10.07 -18.33
C GLY A 223 10.45 -10.55 -16.93
N ASN A 224 9.14 -10.64 -16.67
CA ASN A 224 8.62 -11.15 -15.40
C ASN A 224 8.78 -12.67 -15.31
N LYS A 225 9.03 -13.18 -14.10
CA LYS A 225 9.07 -14.60 -13.79
C LYS A 225 7.86 -14.96 -12.93
N ILE A 226 6.94 -15.73 -13.47
CA ILE A 226 5.73 -16.19 -12.77
C ILE A 226 5.81 -17.72 -12.69
N PHE A 227 5.91 -18.27 -11.48
CA PHE A 227 6.21 -19.70 -11.29
C PHE A 227 5.69 -20.25 -9.97
N SER A 228 5.46 -21.56 -9.87
CA SER A 228 5.07 -22.26 -8.63
C SER A 228 3.82 -21.74 -7.91
N ASN A 229 2.96 -20.98 -8.60
CA ASN A 229 1.66 -20.59 -8.04
C ASN A 229 0.72 -21.81 -8.07
N GLN A 230 -0.23 -21.87 -7.16
CA GLN A 230 -1.01 -23.09 -6.95
C GLN A 230 -2.20 -23.21 -7.91
N ASP A 231 -2.61 -22.11 -8.56
CA ASP A 231 -3.72 -22.04 -9.53
C ASP A 231 -4.99 -22.74 -9.01
N ALA A 232 -5.29 -22.55 -7.72
CA ALA A 232 -6.32 -23.33 -7.02
C ALA A 232 -7.72 -23.21 -7.65
N VAL A 233 -8.05 -22.07 -8.28
CA VAL A 233 -9.32 -21.89 -9.01
C VAL A 233 -9.35 -22.73 -10.30
N GLU A 234 -8.31 -22.65 -11.12
CA GLU A 234 -8.25 -23.42 -12.37
C GLU A 234 -8.26 -24.92 -12.10
N LYS A 235 -7.55 -25.37 -11.07
CA LYS A 235 -7.58 -26.77 -10.63
C LYS A 235 -8.95 -27.18 -10.10
N ALA A 236 -9.63 -26.34 -9.34
CA ALA A 236 -10.98 -26.63 -8.85
C ALA A 236 -12.00 -26.71 -10.01
N VAL A 237 -11.89 -25.83 -11.00
CA VAL A 237 -12.73 -25.88 -12.21
C VAL A 237 -12.42 -27.15 -13.03
N ALA A 238 -11.15 -27.44 -13.29
CA ALA A 238 -10.73 -28.62 -14.04
C ALA A 238 -11.15 -29.94 -13.37
N ASN A 239 -11.13 -29.99 -12.04
CA ASN A 239 -11.54 -31.17 -11.27
C ASN A 239 -13.04 -31.24 -10.99
N GLY A 240 -13.86 -30.34 -11.57
CA GLY A 240 -15.31 -30.32 -11.37
C GLY A 240 -15.75 -29.98 -9.94
N GLN A 241 -14.85 -29.41 -9.13
CA GLN A 241 -15.10 -28.99 -7.75
C GLN A 241 -15.68 -27.56 -7.66
N CYS A 242 -15.85 -26.89 -8.80
CA CYS A 242 -16.45 -25.56 -8.90
C CYS A 242 -17.56 -25.54 -9.97
N LEU A 243 -18.79 -25.18 -9.58
CA LEU A 243 -20.00 -25.20 -10.43
C LEU A 243 -20.28 -23.87 -11.16
N TYR A 244 -19.31 -22.96 -11.27
CA TYR A 244 -19.50 -21.71 -12.00
C TYR A 244 -19.11 -21.86 -13.48
N LYS A 245 -20.09 -21.60 -14.35
CA LYS A 245 -19.94 -21.46 -15.78
C LYS A 245 -19.03 -20.25 -16.05
N ILE A 246 -17.78 -20.49 -16.43
CA ILE A 246 -16.94 -19.45 -17.02
C ILE A 246 -17.72 -18.91 -18.22
N SER A 247 -18.01 -17.63 -18.24
CA SER A 247 -18.57 -16.96 -19.41
C SER A 247 -17.51 -16.97 -20.52
N SER A 248 -17.43 -18.10 -21.22
CA SER A 248 -16.63 -18.27 -22.43
C SER A 248 -17.24 -17.42 -23.53
N TYR A 249 -16.41 -16.57 -24.11
CA TYR A 249 -16.68 -15.77 -25.30
C TYR A 249 -17.16 -16.65 -26.47
N THR A 250 -18.24 -16.23 -27.10
CA THR A 250 -18.45 -16.33 -28.56
C THR A 250 -18.12 -14.98 -29.18
#